data_AF-A0A8J3SM29-F1
#
_entry.id   AF-A0A8J3SM29-F1
#
_cell.length_a   1.000
_cell.length_b   1.000
_cell.length_c   1.000
_cell.angle_alpha   90.00
_cell.angle_beta   90.00
_cell.angle_gamma   90.00
#
_symmetry.space_group_name_H-M   'P 1'
#
loop_
_entity.id
_entity.type
_entity.pdbx_description
1 polymer ?
#
loop_
_entity_poly.entity_id
_entity_poly.type
_entity_poly.pdbx_seq_one_letter_code
_entity_poly.pdbx_strand_id
1 'polypeptide(L)'
;MNTGPQEGSRSMQDPEDREAEVLRTAYGELEREARDYADPVRAVTAARRRRAGRTAAGAVLAAAAVAGVVGLAGYGPWAPGETGPATGATASATASVTASVTTGPTAGPITVRPPASAPPLPEGGAGAAGLLIYTSCVNDCPTYLLTADGRQYLLGGKTAPPPGNLTLSPDGRWLGRPTGTGYELRDLVGGAVHTVDAPRDGAPGAVYSPWTWSADGRRLVLGHHASGEVGSYAEVNLADGRTTALTPDPGFEPVGMLTSGEPLLFEESRYGERATRVALAAGTPGRRITLDAGSTPLVSADGGPSIQVRGERIYAVAPDLTAVVVFGADGGELARLRLKPGETPLAPEGDGFAVLTGSRLERWTASGSRTPLYDLPQEALTVLPGQARH
;
A
#
# COMPACT_ATOMS: atom_id res chain seq x y z
N MET A 1 -67.77 -14.23 -41.73
CA MET A 1 -67.63 -13.90 -40.29
C MET A 1 -66.89 -15.03 -39.61
N ASN A 2 -66.09 -14.67 -38.61
CA ASN A 2 -65.25 -15.47 -37.71
C ASN A 2 -63.82 -15.82 -38.13
N THR A 3 -62.98 -14.95 -37.58
CA THR A 3 -61.55 -14.85 -37.32
C THR A 3 -61.00 -15.91 -36.36
N GLY A 4 -59.74 -16.31 -36.56
CA GLY A 4 -58.83 -16.82 -35.53
C GLY A 4 -57.43 -17.07 -36.10
N PRO A 5 -56.37 -17.22 -35.29
CA PRO A 5 -56.17 -16.82 -33.89
C PRO A 5 -55.04 -15.77 -33.70
N GLN A 6 -55.08 -15.07 -32.56
CA GLN A 6 -54.05 -14.15 -32.09
C GLN A 6 -52.77 -14.88 -31.66
N GLU A 7 -51.62 -14.31 -32.04
CA GLU A 7 -50.30 -14.58 -31.48
C GLU A 7 -50.26 -14.19 -29.99
N GLY A 8 -50.06 -15.19 -29.13
CA GLY A 8 -49.79 -15.00 -27.70
C GLY A 8 -48.32 -14.61 -27.49
N SER A 9 -48.10 -13.33 -27.23
CA SER A 9 -46.82 -12.78 -26.77
C SER A 9 -46.43 -13.36 -25.40
N ARG A 10 -45.19 -13.89 -25.37
CA ARG A 10 -44.34 -14.12 -24.19
C ARG A 10 -44.49 -13.05 -23.12
N SER A 11 -44.43 -13.47 -21.85
CA SER A 11 -43.29 -13.15 -20.95
C SER A 11 -43.73 -13.35 -19.50
N MET A 12 -43.56 -14.57 -18.99
CA MET A 12 -43.54 -14.82 -17.56
C MET A 12 -42.10 -15.24 -17.26
N GLN A 13 -41.25 -14.24 -16.99
CA GLN A 13 -39.91 -14.49 -16.46
C GLN A 13 -40.10 -15.14 -15.10
N ASP A 14 -39.56 -16.34 -14.96
CA ASP A 14 -39.56 -17.10 -13.72
C ASP A 14 -38.99 -16.20 -12.60
N PRO A 15 -39.68 -16.05 -11.45
CA PRO A 15 -39.13 -15.32 -10.31
C PRO A 15 -37.73 -15.78 -9.91
N GLU A 16 -37.38 -17.05 -10.12
CA GLU A 16 -36.04 -17.58 -9.84
C GLU A 16 -34.97 -17.00 -10.78
N ASP A 17 -35.30 -16.77 -12.06
CA ASP A 17 -34.38 -16.15 -13.01
C ASP A 17 -34.10 -14.68 -12.67
N ARG A 18 -35.10 -13.98 -12.13
CA ARG A 18 -34.95 -12.60 -11.66
C ARG A 18 -34.06 -12.52 -10.43
N GLU A 19 -34.22 -13.42 -9.47
CA GLU A 19 -33.41 -13.45 -8.26
C GLU A 19 -31.94 -13.79 -8.59
N ALA A 20 -31.72 -14.75 -9.49
CA ALA A 20 -30.38 -15.09 -9.96
C ALA A 20 -29.69 -13.93 -10.70
N GLU A 21 -30.43 -13.12 -11.46
CA GLU A 21 -29.90 -11.94 -12.15
C GLU A 21 -29.57 -10.79 -11.19
N VAL A 22 -30.41 -10.55 -10.19
CA VAL A 22 -30.17 -9.56 -9.13
C VAL A 22 -28.92 -9.94 -8.34
N LEU A 23 -28.76 -11.22 -7.98
CA LEU A 23 -27.56 -11.70 -7.30
C LEU A 23 -26.32 -11.58 -8.18
N ARG A 24 -26.36 -12.01 -9.45
CA ARG A 24 -25.24 -11.86 -10.38
C ARG A 24 -24.81 -10.39 -10.56
N THR A 25 -25.78 -9.49 -10.63
CA THR A 25 -25.51 -8.04 -10.74
C THR A 25 -24.92 -7.49 -9.45
N ALA A 26 -25.47 -7.85 -8.29
CA ALA A 26 -24.94 -7.44 -6.98
C ALA A 26 -23.52 -7.96 -6.73
N TYR A 27 -23.23 -9.22 -7.08
CA TYR A 27 -21.88 -9.79 -6.98
C TYR A 27 -20.90 -9.15 -7.98
N GLY A 28 -21.34 -8.86 -9.21
CA GLY A 28 -20.51 -8.16 -10.20
C GLY A 28 -20.27 -6.67 -9.86
N GLU A 29 -21.15 -6.03 -9.10
CA GLU A 29 -20.93 -4.71 -8.52
C GLU A 29 -20.00 -4.77 -7.31
N LEU A 30 -20.13 -5.77 -6.44
CA LEU A 30 -19.20 -6.03 -5.33
C LEU A 30 -17.79 -6.39 -5.81
N GLU A 31 -17.63 -7.12 -6.91
CA GLU A 31 -16.32 -7.42 -7.50
C GLU A 31 -15.65 -6.15 -8.08
N ARG A 32 -16.45 -5.24 -8.65
CA ARG A 32 -16.00 -3.91 -9.07
C ARG A 32 -15.63 -3.05 -7.87
N GLU A 33 -16.45 -3.07 -6.81
CA GLU A 33 -16.22 -2.34 -5.56
C GLU A 33 -14.99 -2.89 -4.82
N ALA A 34 -14.74 -4.20 -4.86
CA ALA A 34 -13.55 -4.89 -4.34
C ALA A 34 -12.26 -4.46 -5.05
N ARG A 35 -12.29 -4.26 -6.38
CA ARG A 35 -11.19 -3.62 -7.12
C ARG A 35 -11.05 -2.13 -6.76
N ASP A 36 -12.14 -1.47 -6.38
CA ASP A 36 -12.18 -0.07 -5.95
C ASP A 36 -11.81 0.17 -4.46
N TYR A 37 -11.55 -0.87 -3.65
CA TYR A 37 -10.93 -0.72 -2.31
C TYR A 37 -9.46 -0.28 -2.39
N ALA A 38 -8.91 -0.18 -3.60
CA ALA A 38 -7.67 0.52 -3.90
C ALA A 38 -7.89 2.03 -4.17
N ASP A 39 -8.89 2.65 -3.54
CA ASP A 39 -9.04 4.11 -3.40
C ASP A 39 -9.37 4.40 -1.91
N PRO A 40 -8.41 4.91 -1.11
CA PRO A 40 -8.59 5.13 0.32
C PRO A 40 -9.60 6.24 0.62
N VAL A 41 -9.82 7.19 -0.29
CA VAL A 41 -10.83 8.25 -0.09
C VAL A 41 -12.23 7.67 -0.25
N ARG A 42 -12.44 6.77 -1.22
CA ARG A 42 -13.71 6.03 -1.35
C ARG A 42 -13.89 4.98 -0.27
N ALA A 43 -12.86 4.25 0.14
CA ALA A 43 -12.94 3.31 1.26
C ALA A 43 -13.29 4.02 2.59
N VAL A 44 -12.66 5.16 2.88
CA VAL A 44 -13.00 6.00 4.05
C VAL A 44 -14.41 6.59 3.90
N THR A 45 -14.84 6.98 2.70
CA THR A 45 -16.20 7.49 2.46
C THR A 45 -17.25 6.38 2.58
N ALA A 46 -16.96 5.16 2.14
CA ALA A 46 -17.81 3.98 2.27
C ALA A 46 -17.89 3.53 3.74
N ALA A 47 -16.77 3.55 4.47
CA ALA A 47 -16.74 3.31 5.91
C ALA A 47 -17.54 4.38 6.69
N ARG A 48 -17.43 5.66 6.29
CA ARG A 48 -18.26 6.76 6.85
C ARG A 48 -19.74 6.60 6.53
N ARG A 49 -20.10 6.16 5.30
CA ARG A 49 -21.48 5.83 4.92
C ARG A 49 -22.02 4.65 5.71
N ARG A 50 -21.23 3.61 5.96
CA ARG A 50 -21.61 2.46 6.80
C ARG A 50 -21.79 2.87 8.27
N ARG A 51 -20.96 3.77 8.80
CA ARG A 51 -21.16 4.37 10.14
C ARG A 51 -22.43 5.22 10.20
N ALA A 52 -22.71 6.02 9.18
CA ALA A 52 -23.95 6.81 9.10
C ALA A 52 -25.21 5.94 8.91
N GLY A 53 -25.10 4.83 8.17
CA GLY A 53 -26.18 3.86 7.97
C GLY A 53 -26.51 3.05 9.23
N ARG A 54 -25.51 2.71 10.05
CA ARG A 54 -25.71 2.02 11.34
C ARG A 54 -26.36 2.90 12.41
N THR A 55 -26.23 4.23 12.32
CA THR A 55 -27.00 5.18 13.16
C THR A 55 -28.41 5.46 12.64
N ALA A 56 -28.75 5.04 11.42
CA ALA A 56 -30.04 5.29 10.78
C ALA A 56 -30.97 4.05 10.73
N ALA A 57 -30.60 2.94 11.37
CA ALA A 57 -31.48 1.76 11.54
C ALA A 57 -32.59 1.99 12.59
N GLY A 58 -32.92 3.24 12.89
CA GLY A 58 -33.95 3.67 13.85
C GLY A 58 -34.90 4.74 13.30
N ALA A 59 -35.01 4.93 11.98
CA ALA A 59 -36.03 5.80 11.40
C ALA A 59 -36.58 5.25 10.08
N VAL A 60 -37.91 5.28 10.00
CA VAL A 60 -38.81 4.60 9.08
C VAL A 60 -38.88 5.29 7.70
N LEU A 61 -39.09 4.45 6.66
CA LEU A 61 -39.74 4.63 5.34
C LEU A 61 -39.81 6.02 4.65
N ALA A 62 -39.64 5.92 3.31
CA ALA A 62 -40.19 6.74 2.23
C ALA A 62 -39.32 7.89 1.68
N ALA A 63 -38.79 7.69 0.46
CA ALA A 63 -39.13 8.53 -0.70
C ALA A 63 -38.54 7.94 -1.99
N ALA A 64 -39.35 7.99 -3.04
CA ALA A 64 -39.15 7.40 -4.34
C ALA A 64 -38.35 8.29 -5.31
N ALA A 65 -37.79 7.62 -6.33
CA ALA A 65 -37.65 8.02 -7.73
C ALA A 65 -37.03 9.38 -8.09
N VAL A 66 -35.86 9.35 -8.77
CA VAL A 66 -35.61 10.10 -10.02
C VAL A 66 -34.65 9.28 -10.91
N ALA A 67 -35.04 9.15 -12.18
CA ALA A 67 -34.32 8.43 -13.24
C ALA A 67 -33.57 9.39 -14.18
N GLY A 68 -32.48 8.89 -14.81
CA GLY A 68 -31.95 9.25 -16.14
C GLY A 68 -31.20 10.58 -16.22
N VAL A 69 -30.13 10.79 -17.00
CA VAL A 69 -29.60 10.18 -18.23
C VAL A 69 -28.11 10.61 -18.37
N VAL A 70 -27.37 9.99 -19.31
CA VAL A 70 -26.07 10.37 -19.93
C VAL A 70 -24.95 9.42 -19.48
N GLY A 71 -24.24 8.68 -20.33
CA GLY A 71 -24.20 8.53 -21.78
C GLY A 71 -23.10 7.49 -22.10
N LEU A 72 -23.43 6.53 -22.97
CA LEU A 72 -22.52 5.47 -23.43
C LEU A 72 -21.44 6.04 -24.36
N ALA A 73 -20.17 5.74 -24.10
CA ALA A 73 -19.11 5.71 -25.10
C ALA A 73 -18.19 4.52 -24.82
N GLY A 74 -18.04 3.66 -25.83
CA GLY A 74 -17.68 2.25 -25.68
C GLY A 74 -16.20 1.95 -25.49
N TYR A 75 -15.96 0.82 -24.82
CA TYR A 75 -14.71 0.08 -24.87
C TYR A 75 -14.97 -1.26 -25.59
N GLY A 76 -14.36 -1.44 -26.75
CA GLY A 76 -14.23 -2.74 -27.39
C GLY A 76 -13.10 -3.55 -26.73
N PRO A 77 -13.14 -4.90 -26.77
CA PRO A 77 -12.11 -5.73 -26.18
C PRO A 77 -10.81 -5.70 -27.01
N TRP A 78 -9.69 -5.47 -26.33
CA TRP A 78 -8.35 -5.58 -26.88
C TRP A 78 -7.93 -7.06 -26.92
N ALA A 79 -7.59 -7.57 -28.10
CA ALA A 79 -6.92 -8.84 -28.31
C ALA A 79 -5.40 -8.60 -28.53
N PRO A 80 -4.52 -9.50 -28.07
CA PRO A 80 -3.08 -9.36 -28.26
C PRO A 80 -2.69 -9.77 -29.68
N GLY A 81 -2.12 -8.83 -30.44
CA GLY A 81 -1.56 -9.04 -31.77
C GLY A 81 -0.05 -9.18 -31.73
N GLU A 82 0.42 -10.28 -32.31
CA GLU A 82 1.81 -10.69 -32.46
C GLU A 82 2.71 -9.73 -33.27
N THR A 83 4.00 -10.03 -33.16
CA THR A 83 5.20 -9.33 -33.57
C THR A 83 5.43 -9.16 -35.08
N GLY A 84 6.13 -8.08 -35.42
CA GLY A 84 6.86 -7.90 -36.68
C GLY A 84 8.01 -6.91 -36.49
N PRO A 85 9.21 -7.13 -37.08
CA PRO A 85 10.42 -6.41 -36.71
C PRO A 85 10.57 -5.10 -37.50
N ALA A 86 10.97 -4.04 -36.80
CA ALA A 86 11.51 -2.84 -37.45
C ALA A 86 12.90 -2.55 -36.88
N THR A 87 13.92 -2.92 -37.67
CA THR A 87 15.28 -2.38 -37.60
C THR A 87 15.25 -0.88 -37.91
N GLY A 88 15.79 -0.05 -37.03
CA GLY A 88 15.94 1.39 -37.25
C GLY A 88 16.71 2.07 -36.13
N ALA A 89 17.87 2.63 -36.47
CA ALA A 89 18.92 3.05 -35.55
C ALA A 89 18.62 4.30 -34.70
N THR A 90 19.20 4.29 -33.49
CA THR A 90 19.82 5.39 -32.71
C THR A 90 19.19 6.79 -32.71
N ALA A 91 18.69 7.20 -31.53
CA ALA A 91 19.16 8.38 -30.83
C ALA A 91 18.65 8.36 -29.37
N SER A 92 19.49 7.93 -28.43
CA SER A 92 19.24 8.11 -26.99
C SER A 92 19.45 9.59 -26.64
N ALA A 93 18.37 10.38 -26.68
CA ALA A 93 18.32 11.65 -26.00
C ALA A 93 18.04 11.40 -24.51
N THR A 94 19.09 11.14 -23.74
CA THR A 94 19.01 11.09 -22.28
C THR A 94 18.79 12.52 -21.78
N ALA A 95 17.54 12.91 -21.61
CA ALA A 95 17.18 14.09 -20.83
C ALA A 95 17.55 13.79 -19.37
N SER A 96 18.81 14.01 -19.05
CA SER A 96 19.33 13.95 -17.68
C SER A 96 18.79 15.17 -16.97
N VAL A 97 17.67 15.04 -16.26
CA VAL A 97 17.33 16.02 -15.23
C VAL A 97 18.33 15.76 -14.12
N THR A 98 19.41 16.54 -14.10
CA THR A 98 20.34 16.58 -12.98
C THR A 98 19.58 17.14 -11.79
N ALA A 99 19.02 16.28 -10.95
CA ALA A 99 18.76 16.66 -9.57
C ALA A 99 20.13 16.93 -8.96
N SER A 100 20.50 18.20 -8.81
CA SER A 100 21.71 18.57 -8.08
C SER A 100 21.50 18.24 -6.61
N VAL A 101 21.87 17.02 -6.21
CA VAL A 101 21.93 16.62 -4.81
C VAL A 101 23.16 17.28 -4.21
N THR A 102 23.01 18.47 -3.64
CA THR A 102 24.05 19.05 -2.81
C THR A 102 24.03 18.29 -1.48
N THR A 103 24.99 17.41 -1.22
CA THR A 103 25.11 16.77 0.10
C THR A 103 25.93 17.66 1.03
N GLY A 104 25.29 18.30 2.00
CA GLY A 104 25.94 19.11 3.03
C GLY A 104 24.97 19.49 4.16
N PRO A 105 25.47 19.82 5.36
CA PRO A 105 24.62 20.18 6.51
C PRO A 105 23.78 21.46 6.29
N THR A 106 24.08 22.22 5.23
CA THR A 106 23.35 23.43 4.78
C THR A 106 22.58 23.23 3.48
N ALA A 107 22.53 22.02 2.93
CA ALA A 107 21.73 21.76 1.75
C ALA A 107 20.25 21.87 2.09
N GLY A 108 19.53 22.74 1.37
CA GLY A 108 18.08 22.80 1.45
C GLY A 108 17.42 21.49 1.00
N PRO A 109 16.10 21.37 1.14
CA PRO A 109 15.37 20.19 0.66
C PRO A 109 15.63 19.94 -0.83
N ILE A 110 15.69 18.66 -1.21
CA ILE A 110 15.78 18.28 -2.62
C ILE A 110 14.41 18.52 -3.25
N THR A 111 14.33 19.44 -4.22
CA THR A 111 13.08 19.63 -4.98
C THR A 111 12.92 18.50 -5.99
N VAL A 112 11.90 17.66 -5.78
CA VAL A 112 11.52 16.58 -6.67
C VAL A 112 10.57 17.11 -7.72
N ARG A 113 10.98 17.04 -8.99
CA ARG A 113 10.14 17.42 -10.13
C ARG A 113 9.87 16.20 -11.00
N PRO A 114 8.60 15.92 -11.34
CA PRO A 114 8.28 14.89 -12.32
C PRO A 114 8.92 15.31 -13.65
N PRO A 115 9.73 14.44 -14.27
CA PRO A 115 10.28 14.75 -15.58
C PRO A 115 9.15 14.70 -16.62
N ALA A 116 9.29 15.44 -17.72
CA ALA A 116 8.34 15.37 -18.83
C ALA A 116 8.27 13.95 -19.44
N SER A 117 9.37 13.20 -19.34
CA SER A 117 9.48 11.79 -19.66
C SER A 117 10.57 11.15 -18.80
N ALA A 118 10.36 9.94 -18.31
CA ALA A 118 11.39 9.13 -17.65
C ALA A 118 11.61 7.82 -18.43
N PRO A 119 12.85 7.31 -18.52
CA PRO A 119 13.08 5.98 -19.06
C PRO A 119 12.44 4.91 -18.17
N PRO A 120 12.09 3.73 -18.71
CA PRO A 120 11.71 2.59 -17.87
C PRO A 120 12.89 2.16 -16.99
N LEU A 121 12.60 1.53 -15.86
CA LEU A 121 13.63 0.92 -15.02
C LEU A 121 14.39 -0.16 -15.83
N PRO A 122 15.73 -0.11 -15.91
CA PRO A 122 16.50 -1.11 -16.66
C PRO A 122 16.34 -2.52 -16.06
N GLU A 123 16.46 -3.54 -16.92
CA GLU A 123 16.32 -4.94 -16.49
C GLU A 123 17.34 -5.32 -15.41
N GLY A 124 18.59 -4.86 -15.54
CA GLY A 124 19.66 -5.06 -14.56
C GLY A 124 19.60 -4.18 -13.31
N GLY A 125 18.48 -3.48 -13.08
CA GLY A 125 18.34 -2.53 -11.97
C GLY A 125 18.80 -1.11 -12.35
N ALA A 126 18.64 -0.18 -11.41
CA ALA A 126 19.01 1.22 -11.63
C ALA A 126 20.52 1.47 -11.54
N GLY A 127 21.29 0.59 -10.90
CA GLY A 127 22.68 0.82 -10.50
C GLY A 127 22.84 1.73 -9.28
N ALA A 128 21.75 2.07 -8.59
CA ALA A 128 21.72 2.91 -7.40
C ALA A 128 20.50 2.58 -6.53
N ALA A 129 20.61 2.77 -5.22
CA ALA A 129 19.51 2.58 -4.29
C ALA A 129 18.38 3.59 -4.56
N GLY A 130 17.13 3.17 -4.33
CA GLY A 130 15.96 4.03 -4.35
C GLY A 130 15.92 4.94 -3.12
N LEU A 131 15.62 6.22 -3.34
CA LEU A 131 15.39 7.20 -2.28
C LEU A 131 13.91 7.37 -1.95
N LEU A 132 13.06 7.36 -2.98
CA LEU A 132 11.62 7.44 -2.83
C LEU A 132 10.92 6.95 -4.10
N ILE A 133 9.69 6.45 -3.94
CA ILE A 133 8.74 6.25 -5.03
C ILE A 133 7.68 7.33 -4.89
N TYR A 134 7.28 7.96 -5.99
CA TYR A 134 6.23 8.97 -5.94
C TYR A 134 5.36 9.04 -7.19
N THR A 135 4.18 9.62 -7.02
CA THR A 135 3.31 10.07 -8.13
C THR A 135 3.27 11.59 -8.17
N SER A 136 3.02 12.17 -9.34
CA SER A 136 2.87 13.62 -9.50
C SER A 136 1.45 14.13 -9.22
N CYS A 137 0.49 13.23 -9.03
CA CYS A 137 -0.89 13.52 -8.69
C CYS A 137 -1.57 12.27 -8.10
N VAL A 138 -2.80 12.43 -7.62
CA VAL A 138 -3.57 11.36 -6.96
C VAL A 138 -4.06 10.29 -7.94
N ASN A 139 -4.55 10.70 -9.12
CA ASN A 139 -5.25 9.82 -10.06
C ASN A 139 -4.55 9.74 -11.42
N ASP A 140 -4.44 8.54 -11.97
CA ASP A 140 -3.97 8.30 -13.34
C ASP A 140 -2.56 8.84 -13.68
N CYS A 141 -1.77 9.20 -12.66
CA CYS A 141 -0.41 9.69 -12.87
C CYS A 141 0.60 8.54 -13.05
N PRO A 142 1.68 8.78 -13.82
CA PRO A 142 2.83 7.90 -13.82
C PRO A 142 3.48 7.82 -12.43
N THR A 143 4.02 6.65 -12.10
CA THR A 143 4.73 6.41 -10.85
C THR A 143 6.24 6.35 -11.12
N TYR A 144 6.99 7.11 -10.35
CA TYR A 144 8.43 7.29 -10.53
C TYR A 144 9.21 6.73 -9.35
N LEU A 145 10.36 6.14 -9.64
CA LEU A 145 11.43 5.87 -8.68
C LEU A 145 12.49 6.98 -8.79
N LEU A 146 12.80 7.67 -7.70
CA LEU A 146 14.00 8.52 -7.59
C LEU A 146 15.12 7.70 -6.95
N THR A 147 16.31 7.70 -7.55
CA THR A 147 17.49 6.99 -7.03
C THR A 147 18.49 7.92 -6.37
N ALA A 148 19.43 7.35 -5.59
CA ALA A 148 20.43 8.06 -4.80
C ALA A 148 21.37 8.95 -5.63
N ASP A 149 21.54 8.65 -6.90
CA ASP A 149 22.29 9.45 -7.88
C ASP A 149 21.45 10.50 -8.60
N GLY A 150 20.19 10.70 -8.18
CA GLY A 150 19.28 11.71 -8.71
C GLY A 150 18.55 11.31 -10.00
N ARG A 151 18.78 10.11 -10.54
CA ARG A 151 18.04 9.62 -11.72
C ARG A 151 16.60 9.26 -11.35
N GLN A 152 15.73 9.35 -12.34
CA GLN A 152 14.31 9.02 -12.20
C GLN A 152 13.87 8.00 -13.24
N TYR A 153 13.15 6.98 -12.79
CA TYR A 153 12.66 5.89 -13.64
C TYR A 153 11.16 5.75 -13.57
N LEU A 154 10.54 5.44 -14.70
CA LEU A 154 9.14 5.05 -14.76
C LEU A 154 8.98 3.62 -14.25
N LEU A 155 8.10 3.42 -13.26
CA LEU A 155 7.79 2.08 -12.71
C LEU A 155 6.56 1.43 -13.35
N GLY A 156 5.83 2.16 -14.19
CA GLY A 156 4.62 1.70 -14.88
C GLY A 156 3.56 2.78 -14.96
N GLY A 157 2.50 2.49 -15.71
CA GLY A 157 1.33 3.37 -15.81
C GLY A 157 0.36 3.10 -14.67
N LYS A 158 -0.07 4.17 -13.99
CA LYS A 158 -1.25 4.19 -13.10
C LYS A 158 -1.23 3.12 -12.02
N THR A 159 -0.40 3.28 -10.99
CA THR A 159 -0.62 2.52 -9.75
C THR A 159 -1.93 2.99 -9.11
N ALA A 160 -2.86 2.08 -8.83
CA ALA A 160 -4.04 2.40 -8.04
C ALA A 160 -3.58 3.05 -6.71
N PRO A 161 -4.13 4.21 -6.30
CA PRO A 161 -3.72 4.92 -5.10
C PRO A 161 -4.24 4.24 -3.81
N PRO A 162 -3.42 4.02 -2.78
CA PRO A 162 -2.03 4.39 -2.73
C PRO A 162 -1.19 3.45 -3.58
N PRO A 163 0.01 3.88 -4.04
CA PRO A 163 1.02 2.99 -4.60
C PRO A 163 1.47 1.87 -3.63
N GLY A 164 0.72 1.56 -2.57
CA GLY A 164 1.04 0.74 -1.41
C GLY A 164 1.23 -0.75 -1.67
N ASN A 165 1.19 -1.19 -2.93
CA ASN A 165 1.76 -2.49 -3.30
C ASN A 165 3.20 -2.35 -3.80
N LEU A 166 3.73 -1.15 -3.98
CA LEU A 166 5.15 -0.88 -4.16
C LEU A 166 5.80 -0.67 -2.80
N THR A 167 7.05 -1.09 -2.68
CA THR A 167 7.86 -0.82 -1.48
C THR A 167 9.34 -0.71 -1.82
N LEU A 168 10.09 -0.04 -0.94
CA LEU A 168 11.54 -0.04 -0.96
C LEU A 168 12.04 -0.69 0.33
N SER A 169 13.08 -1.52 0.26
CA SER A 169 13.77 -1.97 1.47
C SER A 169 14.29 -0.76 2.28
N PRO A 170 14.53 -0.89 3.59
CA PRO A 170 15.05 0.18 4.44
C PRO A 170 16.33 0.86 3.95
N ASP A 171 17.18 0.14 3.22
CA ASP A 171 18.40 0.66 2.59
C ASP A 171 18.19 1.16 1.15
N GLY A 172 16.95 1.09 0.64
CA GLY A 172 16.58 1.46 -0.72
C GLY A 172 17.09 0.50 -1.80
N ARG A 173 17.76 -0.60 -1.44
CA ARG A 173 18.35 -1.52 -2.42
C ARG A 173 17.32 -2.31 -3.20
N TRP A 174 16.25 -2.76 -2.56
CA TRP A 174 15.25 -3.63 -3.16
C TRP A 174 13.97 -2.86 -3.45
N LEU A 175 13.46 -3.00 -4.67
CA LEU A 175 12.15 -2.54 -5.08
C LEU A 175 11.17 -3.72 -5.11
N GLY A 176 10.15 -3.68 -4.28
CA GLY A 176 9.00 -4.57 -4.34
C GLY A 176 7.91 -4.01 -5.23
N ARG A 177 7.29 -4.84 -6.07
CA ARG A 177 6.11 -4.46 -6.87
C ARG A 177 5.20 -5.65 -7.17
N PRO A 178 3.89 -5.44 -7.30
CA PRO A 178 2.99 -6.51 -7.73
C PRO A 178 3.24 -6.84 -9.20
N THR A 179 3.03 -8.11 -9.55
CA THR A 179 2.98 -8.59 -10.93
C THR A 179 1.60 -9.15 -11.23
N GLY A 180 1.31 -9.46 -12.50
CA GLY A 180 0.04 -10.10 -12.86
C GLY A 180 -0.17 -11.49 -12.25
N THR A 181 0.87 -12.11 -11.69
CA THR A 181 0.85 -13.48 -11.15
C THR A 181 1.37 -13.57 -9.72
N GLY A 182 1.67 -12.45 -9.06
CA GLY A 182 2.28 -12.46 -7.73
C GLY A 182 3.02 -11.17 -7.40
N TYR A 183 4.27 -11.29 -6.97
CA TYR A 183 5.10 -10.18 -6.51
C TYR A 183 6.54 -10.30 -7.02
N GLU A 184 7.15 -9.19 -7.39
CA GLU A 184 8.55 -9.11 -7.81
C GLU A 184 9.34 -8.26 -6.82
N LEU A 185 10.52 -8.74 -6.43
CA LEU A 185 11.52 -8.03 -5.64
C LEU A 185 12.78 -7.90 -6.48
N ARG A 186 13.13 -6.67 -6.85
CA ARG A 186 14.24 -6.35 -7.74
C ARG A 186 15.34 -5.62 -7.00
N ASP A 187 16.56 -6.13 -7.07
CA ASP A 187 17.77 -5.47 -6.59
C ASP A 187 18.11 -4.31 -7.55
N LEU A 188 17.92 -3.09 -7.08
CA LEU A 188 18.19 -1.87 -7.84
C LEU A 188 19.69 -1.63 -8.06
N VAL A 189 20.56 -2.30 -7.32
CA VAL A 189 22.02 -2.12 -7.41
C VAL A 189 22.69 -3.30 -8.12
N GLY A 190 22.34 -4.53 -7.71
CA GLY A 190 22.94 -5.77 -8.20
C GLY A 190 22.18 -6.48 -9.32
N GLY A 191 20.95 -6.05 -9.65
CA GLY A 191 20.16 -6.58 -10.76
C GLY A 191 19.50 -7.95 -10.53
N ALA A 192 19.68 -8.55 -9.35
CA ALA A 192 18.95 -9.76 -8.97
C ALA A 192 17.43 -9.52 -8.97
N VAL A 193 16.66 -10.54 -9.33
CA VAL A 193 15.20 -10.49 -9.32
C VAL A 193 14.68 -11.74 -8.63
N HIS A 194 13.86 -11.56 -7.61
CA HIS A 194 13.13 -12.62 -6.92
C HIS A 194 11.64 -12.48 -7.22
N THR A 195 10.99 -13.57 -7.56
CA THR A 195 9.55 -13.60 -7.83
C THR A 195 8.85 -14.50 -6.82
N VAL A 196 7.73 -14.03 -6.29
CA VAL A 196 6.84 -14.77 -5.41
C VAL A 196 5.54 -14.98 -6.15
N ASP A 197 5.27 -16.22 -6.55
CA ASP A 197 4.02 -16.57 -7.22
C ASP A 197 2.86 -16.53 -6.23
N ALA A 198 1.75 -15.91 -6.65
CA ALA A 198 0.51 -15.97 -5.90
C ALA A 198 0.04 -17.44 -5.79
N PRO A 199 -0.49 -17.85 -4.62
CA PRO A 199 -1.20 -19.11 -4.48
C PRO A 199 -2.26 -19.29 -5.58
N ARG A 200 -2.31 -20.48 -6.18
CA ARG A 200 -3.27 -20.80 -7.26
C ARG A 200 -4.65 -21.21 -6.74
N ASP A 201 -5.05 -20.68 -5.59
CA ASP A 201 -6.33 -21.03 -4.96
C ASP A 201 -7.57 -20.57 -5.76
N GLY A 202 -7.35 -19.83 -6.85
CA GLY A 202 -8.38 -19.50 -7.85
C GLY A 202 -9.25 -18.32 -7.44
N ALA A 203 -8.94 -17.62 -6.35
CA ALA A 203 -9.67 -16.44 -5.93
C ALA A 203 -9.41 -15.28 -6.92
N PRO A 204 -10.46 -14.76 -7.60
CA PRO A 204 -10.32 -13.59 -8.45
C PRO A 204 -9.77 -12.41 -7.65
N GLY A 205 -8.73 -11.75 -8.15
CA GLY A 205 -8.12 -10.60 -7.47
C GLY A 205 -7.13 -10.95 -6.34
N ALA A 206 -6.72 -12.21 -6.23
CA ALA A 206 -5.65 -12.62 -5.33
C ALA A 206 -4.34 -11.85 -5.62
N VAL A 207 -3.82 -11.12 -4.62
CA VAL A 207 -2.61 -10.32 -4.77
C VAL A 207 -1.77 -10.34 -3.50
N TYR A 208 -0.45 -10.24 -3.66
CA TYR A 208 0.46 -9.94 -2.56
C TYR A 208 0.58 -8.44 -2.34
N SER A 209 0.65 -8.04 -1.08
CA SER A 209 1.05 -6.69 -0.66
C SER A 209 2.22 -6.76 0.34
N PRO A 210 3.15 -5.78 0.31
CA PRO A 210 4.22 -5.70 1.29
C PRO A 210 3.65 -5.44 2.68
N TRP A 211 3.93 -6.34 3.62
CA TRP A 211 3.36 -6.31 4.96
C TRP A 211 4.31 -5.66 5.95
N THR A 212 5.54 -6.18 6.09
CA THR A 212 6.58 -5.58 6.94
C THR A 212 7.98 -5.97 6.49
N TRP A 213 8.92 -5.02 6.60
CA TRP A 213 10.34 -5.24 6.36
C TRP A 213 11.05 -5.63 7.65
N SER A 214 12.06 -6.50 7.55
CA SER A 214 13.08 -6.56 8.60
C SER A 214 13.83 -5.24 8.67
N ALA A 215 14.19 -4.83 9.88
CA ALA A 215 14.94 -3.60 10.12
C ALA A 215 16.28 -3.53 9.35
N ASP A 216 16.89 -4.68 9.04
CA ASP A 216 18.13 -4.79 8.25
C ASP A 216 17.90 -4.86 6.72
N GLY A 217 16.64 -4.86 6.28
CA GLY A 217 16.24 -4.91 4.88
C GLY A 217 16.52 -6.23 4.16
N ARG A 218 16.84 -7.31 4.90
CA ARG A 218 17.16 -8.62 4.31
C ARG A 218 15.95 -9.52 4.13
N ARG A 219 14.81 -9.18 4.73
CA ARG A 219 13.58 -9.96 4.69
C ARG A 219 12.36 -9.07 4.49
N LEU A 220 11.37 -9.61 3.79
CA LEU A 220 10.06 -8.98 3.61
C LEU A 220 8.99 -10.02 3.92
N VAL A 221 8.02 -9.64 4.74
CA VAL A 221 6.76 -10.37 4.84
C VAL A 221 5.79 -9.80 3.81
N LEU A 222 5.18 -10.68 3.02
CA LEU A 222 4.10 -10.39 2.10
C LEU A 222 2.80 -10.94 2.68
N GLY A 223 1.75 -10.13 2.68
CA GLY A 223 0.38 -10.57 2.98
C GLY A 223 -0.32 -10.96 1.69
N HIS A 224 -0.87 -12.17 1.63
CA HIS A 224 -1.67 -12.65 0.51
C HIS A 224 -3.14 -12.30 0.75
N HIS A 225 -3.69 -11.42 -0.09
CA HIS A 225 -5.09 -11.02 -0.04
C HIS A 225 -5.92 -11.96 -0.90
N ALA A 226 -6.70 -12.85 -0.28
CA ALA A 226 -7.72 -13.62 -0.97
C ALA A 226 -9.06 -12.95 -0.70
N SER A 227 -9.80 -12.54 -1.73
CA SER A 227 -11.11 -11.86 -1.60
C SER A 227 -11.14 -10.54 -0.80
N GLY A 228 -9.99 -9.86 -0.66
CA GLY A 228 -9.88 -8.56 0.02
C GLY A 228 -9.49 -8.64 1.51
N GLU A 229 -9.37 -9.85 2.07
CA GLU A 229 -8.80 -10.09 3.40
C GLU A 229 -7.47 -10.83 3.27
N VAL A 230 -6.57 -10.64 4.24
CA VAL A 230 -5.31 -11.39 4.26
C VAL A 230 -5.55 -12.81 4.73
N GLY A 231 -5.41 -13.77 3.82
CA GLY A 231 -5.60 -15.18 4.11
C GLY A 231 -4.33 -15.91 4.53
N SER A 232 -3.14 -15.39 4.19
CA SER A 232 -1.86 -16.01 4.57
C SER A 232 -0.69 -15.04 4.44
N TYR A 233 0.45 -15.41 5.01
CA TYR A 233 1.69 -14.64 4.94
C TYR A 233 2.82 -15.47 4.32
N ALA A 234 3.70 -14.79 3.59
CA ALA A 234 4.93 -15.36 3.05
C ALA A 234 6.11 -14.48 3.48
N GLU A 235 7.15 -15.09 4.04
CA GLU A 235 8.44 -14.43 4.29
C GLU A 235 9.38 -14.70 3.11
N VAL A 236 9.99 -13.65 2.58
CA VAL A 236 11.01 -13.73 1.53
C VAL A 236 12.37 -13.37 2.12
N ASN A 237 13.34 -14.27 2.01
CA ASN A 237 14.74 -13.98 2.29
C ASN A 237 15.39 -13.42 1.01
N LEU A 238 15.90 -12.19 1.07
CA LEU A 238 16.44 -11.52 -0.12
C LEU A 238 17.86 -11.96 -0.49
N ALA A 239 18.57 -12.63 0.42
CA ALA A 239 19.92 -13.13 0.14
C ALA A 239 19.90 -14.24 -0.92
N ASP A 240 18.86 -15.08 -0.92
CA ASP A 240 18.74 -16.25 -1.80
C ASP A 240 17.40 -16.32 -2.56
N GLY A 241 16.48 -15.39 -2.30
CA GLY A 241 15.14 -15.37 -2.89
C GLY A 241 14.19 -16.41 -2.31
N ARG A 242 14.61 -17.16 -1.27
CA ARG A 242 13.79 -18.24 -0.73
C ARG A 242 12.55 -17.68 -0.06
N THR A 243 11.39 -18.18 -0.48
CA THR A 243 10.10 -17.87 0.15
C THR A 243 9.68 -19.01 1.08
N THR A 244 9.24 -18.67 2.28
CA THR A 244 8.66 -19.62 3.26
C THR A 244 7.31 -19.11 3.73
N ALA A 245 6.35 -20.01 3.90
CA ALA A 245 5.08 -19.66 4.54
C ALA A 245 5.35 -19.19 5.97
N LEU A 246 4.76 -18.04 6.32
CA LEU A 246 4.69 -17.57 7.70
C LEU A 246 3.28 -17.89 8.19
N THR A 247 3.18 -18.77 9.18
CA THR A 247 1.91 -19.24 9.74
C THR A 247 1.85 -18.84 11.22
N PRO A 248 1.41 -17.61 11.53
CA PRO A 248 1.09 -17.24 12.90
C PRO A 248 0.00 -18.16 13.46
N ASP A 249 -0.02 -18.32 14.79
CA ASP A 249 -1.13 -18.98 15.46
C ASP A 249 -2.46 -18.25 15.14
N PRO A 250 -3.61 -18.95 15.13
CA PRO A 250 -4.90 -18.31 14.90
C PRO A 250 -5.14 -17.10 15.81
N GLY A 251 -5.55 -15.97 15.24
CA GLY A 251 -5.75 -14.70 15.95
C GLY A 251 -4.48 -13.87 16.14
N PHE A 252 -3.34 -14.30 15.59
CA PHE A 252 -2.11 -13.52 15.53
C PHE A 252 -1.83 -12.94 14.14
N GLU A 253 -1.41 -11.69 14.12
CA GLU A 253 -1.06 -10.93 12.92
C GLU A 253 0.40 -10.44 13.00
N PRO A 254 1.23 -10.64 11.97
CA PRO A 254 2.55 -10.03 11.92
C PRO A 254 2.43 -8.53 11.70
N VAL A 255 2.98 -7.71 12.60
CA VAL A 255 2.92 -6.24 12.53
C VAL A 255 4.31 -5.61 12.33
N GLY A 256 5.39 -6.35 12.57
CA GLY A 256 6.76 -5.85 12.46
C GLY A 256 7.78 -6.96 12.34
N MET A 257 9.03 -6.62 12.01
CA MET A 257 10.14 -7.58 12.05
C MET A 257 11.41 -6.92 12.59
N LEU A 258 11.99 -7.54 13.62
CA LEU A 258 13.20 -7.06 14.29
C LEU A 258 14.45 -7.26 13.41
N THR A 259 15.56 -6.60 13.78
CA THR A 259 16.88 -6.80 13.15
C THR A 259 17.32 -8.27 13.17
N SER A 260 16.91 -9.03 14.19
CA SER A 260 17.17 -10.48 14.29
C SER A 260 16.44 -11.31 13.23
N GLY A 261 15.47 -10.72 12.52
CA GLY A 261 14.54 -11.43 11.64
C GLY A 261 13.37 -12.08 12.39
N GLU A 262 13.24 -11.87 13.70
CA GLU A 262 12.07 -12.32 14.46
C GLU A 262 10.85 -11.46 14.10
N PRO A 263 9.71 -12.08 13.72
CA PRO A 263 8.47 -11.34 13.54
C PRO A 263 7.92 -10.89 14.89
N LEU A 264 7.32 -9.70 14.89
CA LEU A 264 6.47 -9.17 15.95
C LEU A 264 5.02 -9.52 15.61
N LEU A 265 4.38 -10.30 16.46
CA LEU A 265 3.02 -10.79 16.27
C LEU A 265 2.07 -10.12 17.27
N PHE A 266 0.97 -9.56 16.76
CA PHE A 266 -0.11 -8.93 17.50
C PHE A 266 -1.27 -9.91 17.68
N GLU A 267 -1.81 -10.05 18.90
CA GLU A 267 -2.94 -10.92 19.22
C GLU A 267 -4.26 -10.13 19.17
N GLU A 268 -5.00 -10.20 18.07
CA GLU A 268 -6.15 -9.33 17.79
C GLU A 268 -7.25 -9.45 18.84
N SER A 269 -7.62 -10.68 19.24
CA SER A 269 -8.73 -10.95 20.15
C SER A 269 -8.55 -10.39 21.56
N ARG A 270 -7.32 -9.98 21.92
CA ARG A 270 -6.98 -9.55 23.26
C ARG A 270 -7.24 -8.06 23.52
N TYR A 271 -7.31 -7.26 22.46
CA TYR A 271 -7.30 -5.81 22.58
C TYR A 271 -8.58 -5.20 22.00
N GLY A 272 -9.20 -4.30 22.76
CA GLY A 272 -10.31 -3.49 22.25
C GLY A 272 -9.83 -2.40 21.29
N GLU A 273 -10.77 -1.80 20.56
CA GLU A 273 -10.59 -0.84 19.45
C GLU A 273 -9.79 0.44 19.79
N ARG A 274 -9.33 0.60 21.02
CA ARG A 274 -8.57 1.77 21.51
C ARG A 274 -7.49 1.40 22.54
N ALA A 275 -6.95 0.19 22.47
CA ALA A 275 -5.90 -0.22 23.39
C ALA A 275 -4.69 0.71 23.28
N THR A 276 -4.26 1.27 24.41
CA THR A 276 -3.05 2.11 24.52
C THR A 276 -1.82 1.30 24.96
N ARG A 277 -2.05 0.06 25.37
CA ARG A 277 -1.02 -0.92 25.74
C ARG A 277 -1.24 -2.21 24.97
N VAL A 278 -0.24 -2.66 24.22
CA VAL A 278 -0.26 -3.91 23.45
C VAL A 278 0.97 -4.75 23.76
N ALA A 279 0.80 -6.06 23.80
CA ALA A 279 1.90 -7.01 23.93
C ALA A 279 2.09 -7.70 22.58
N LEU A 280 3.29 -7.60 22.03
CA LEU A 280 3.69 -8.26 20.80
C LEU A 280 4.50 -9.50 21.16
N ALA A 281 4.12 -10.67 20.64
CA ALA A 281 4.99 -11.84 20.72
C ALA A 281 6.15 -11.65 19.72
N ALA A 282 7.38 -11.79 20.19
CA ALA A 282 8.55 -11.83 19.31
C ALA A 282 8.83 -13.31 19.02
N GLY A 283 9.09 -13.70 17.77
CA GLY A 283 9.11 -15.09 17.26
C GLY A 283 9.81 -16.20 18.07
N THR A 284 10.53 -15.89 19.15
CA THR A 284 10.94 -16.85 20.19
C THR A 284 9.78 -17.14 21.17
N PRO A 285 9.38 -18.41 21.37
CA PRO A 285 8.30 -18.77 22.29
C PRO A 285 8.46 -18.14 23.69
N GLY A 286 7.40 -17.49 24.17
CA GLY A 286 7.35 -16.88 25.50
C GLY A 286 7.96 -15.47 25.60
N ARG A 287 8.68 -14.98 24.60
CA ARG A 287 9.18 -13.59 24.58
C ARG A 287 8.06 -12.64 24.15
N ARG A 288 7.78 -11.62 24.97
CA ARG A 288 6.81 -10.57 24.67
C ARG A 288 7.42 -9.19 24.85
N ILE A 289 7.10 -8.27 23.95
CA ILE A 289 7.45 -6.86 24.02
C ILE A 289 6.15 -6.10 24.30
N THR A 290 6.08 -5.41 25.44
CA THR A 290 4.90 -4.61 25.79
C THR A 290 5.12 -3.17 25.39
N LEU A 291 4.35 -2.69 24.42
CA LEU A 291 4.30 -1.29 24.04
C LEU A 291 3.25 -0.60 24.90
N ASP A 292 3.64 0.42 25.65
CA ASP A 292 2.74 1.21 26.49
C ASP A 292 2.80 2.67 26.05
N ALA A 293 1.78 3.11 25.31
CA ALA A 293 1.68 4.46 24.78
C ALA A 293 0.92 5.40 25.71
N GLY A 294 0.69 5.02 26.98
CA GLY A 294 -0.03 5.84 27.96
C GLY A 294 -1.45 6.14 27.51
N SER A 295 -1.70 7.36 27.03
CA SER A 295 -3.01 7.83 26.59
C SER A 295 -3.26 7.76 25.08
N THR A 296 -2.25 7.43 24.27
CA THR A 296 -2.43 7.32 22.81
C THR A 296 -2.85 5.91 22.43
N PRO A 297 -3.98 5.74 21.73
CA PRO A 297 -4.37 4.44 21.18
C PRO A 297 -3.31 3.95 20.19
N LEU A 298 -3.00 2.66 20.27
CA LEU A 298 -2.12 1.95 19.33
C LEU A 298 -2.91 1.10 18.34
N VAL A 299 -4.14 0.73 18.67
CA VAL A 299 -5.01 -0.15 17.88
C VAL A 299 -6.25 0.62 17.45
N SER A 300 -6.78 0.28 16.28
CA SER A 300 -8.00 0.86 15.72
C SER A 300 -9.17 -0.13 15.77
N ALA A 301 -10.39 0.33 15.46
CA ALA A 301 -11.54 -0.58 15.30
C ALA A 301 -11.43 -1.48 14.06
N ASP A 302 -10.65 -1.05 13.07
CA ASP A 302 -10.62 -1.63 11.74
C ASP A 302 -9.30 -2.41 11.48
N GLY A 303 -8.43 -2.55 12.48
CA GLY A 303 -7.15 -3.27 12.34
C GLY A 303 -6.20 -3.13 13.53
N GLY A 304 -5.14 -3.95 13.51
CA GLY A 304 -4.03 -3.95 14.47
C GLY A 304 -3.20 -2.67 14.49
N PRO A 305 -2.12 -2.63 15.29
CA PRO A 305 -1.25 -1.47 15.36
C PRO A 305 -0.40 -1.32 14.09
N SER A 306 -0.36 -0.09 13.54
CA SER A 306 0.58 0.25 12.45
C SER A 306 1.99 0.37 13.03
N ILE A 307 2.78 -0.68 12.85
CA ILE A 307 4.14 -0.81 13.38
C ILE A 307 5.16 -0.80 12.25
N GLN A 308 6.21 0.01 12.41
CA GLN A 308 7.39 -0.01 11.56
C GLN A 308 8.64 -0.17 12.43
N VAL A 309 9.63 -0.93 11.96
CA VAL A 309 10.85 -1.22 12.73
C VAL A 309 12.07 -0.72 11.97
N ARG A 310 12.97 -0.02 12.66
CA ARG A 310 14.25 0.43 12.10
C ARG A 310 15.35 0.35 13.14
N GLY A 311 16.37 -0.45 12.87
CA GLY A 311 17.34 -0.87 13.88
C GLY A 311 16.64 -1.43 15.12
N GLU A 312 17.06 -0.96 16.30
CA GLU A 312 16.52 -1.39 17.60
C GLU A 312 15.29 -0.58 18.06
N ARG A 313 14.63 0.15 17.14
CA ARG A 313 13.48 0.99 17.44
C ARG A 313 12.22 0.48 16.77
N ILE A 314 11.14 0.50 17.52
CA ILE A 314 9.78 0.18 17.08
C ILE A 314 9.00 1.49 17.04
N TYR A 315 8.43 1.81 15.89
CA TYR A 315 7.64 3.01 15.67
C TYR A 315 6.19 2.59 15.53
N ALA A 316 5.32 3.09 16.41
CA ALA A 316 3.89 2.88 16.32
C ALA A 316 3.20 4.17 15.88
N VAL A 317 2.47 4.10 14.77
CA VAL A 317 1.67 5.21 14.29
C VAL A 317 0.30 5.13 14.96
N ALA A 318 -0.13 6.22 15.59
CA ALA A 318 -1.46 6.28 16.19
C ALA A 318 -2.54 6.13 15.09
N PRO A 319 -3.63 5.39 15.31
CA PRO A 319 -4.67 5.16 14.31
C PRO A 319 -5.34 6.43 13.74
N ASP A 320 -5.37 7.51 14.53
CA ASP A 320 -5.91 8.80 14.10
C ASP A 320 -4.86 9.70 13.43
N LEU A 321 -3.65 9.17 13.21
CA LEU A 321 -2.49 9.84 12.63
C LEU A 321 -2.06 11.10 13.41
N THR A 322 -2.40 11.19 14.69
CA THR A 322 -2.03 12.35 15.53
C THR A 322 -0.70 12.19 16.25
N ALA A 323 -0.11 11.00 16.23
CA ALA A 323 1.17 10.76 16.86
C ALA A 323 1.94 9.61 16.24
N VAL A 324 3.26 9.65 16.40
CA VAL A 324 4.15 8.50 16.28
C VAL A 324 4.82 8.29 17.62
N VAL A 325 4.69 7.11 18.20
CA VAL A 325 5.33 6.72 19.45
C VAL A 325 6.51 5.81 19.12
N VAL A 326 7.68 6.14 19.67
CA VAL A 326 8.93 5.40 19.43
C VAL A 326 9.25 4.61 20.67
N PHE A 327 9.43 3.31 20.51
CA PHE A 327 9.80 2.38 21.57
C PHE A 327 11.17 1.76 21.30
N GLY A 328 11.85 1.35 22.36
CA GLY A 328 12.99 0.45 22.27
C GLY A 328 12.54 -0.98 21.99
N ALA A 329 13.49 -1.85 21.63
CA ALA A 329 13.26 -3.29 21.47
C ALA A 329 12.81 -4.00 22.77
N ASP A 330 12.93 -3.33 23.92
CA ASP A 330 12.40 -3.76 25.22
C ASP A 330 10.94 -3.32 25.47
N GLY A 331 10.39 -2.47 24.60
CA GLY A 331 9.03 -1.92 24.69
C GLY A 331 8.93 -0.61 25.47
N GLY A 332 10.02 -0.09 26.03
CA GLY A 332 10.03 1.20 26.71
C GLY A 332 9.83 2.36 25.73
N GLU A 333 8.93 3.29 26.05
CA GLU A 333 8.74 4.52 25.26
C GLU A 333 10.02 5.37 25.32
N LEU A 334 10.63 5.62 24.17
CA LEU A 334 11.81 6.47 24.00
C LEU A 334 11.43 7.90 23.62
N ALA A 335 10.39 8.05 22.81
CA ALA A 335 9.98 9.34 22.29
C ALA A 335 8.54 9.34 21.78
N ARG A 336 8.00 10.55 21.60
CA ARG A 336 6.67 10.76 21.03
C ARG A 336 6.66 12.01 20.16
N LEU A 337 6.31 11.80 18.90
CA LEU A 337 6.09 12.87 17.93
C LEU A 337 4.60 13.16 17.87
N ARG A 338 4.19 14.39 18.18
CA ARG A 338 2.79 14.82 18.04
C ARG A 338 2.61 15.52 16.71
N LEU A 339 1.62 15.07 15.97
CA LEU A 339 1.25 15.55 14.65
C LEU A 339 0.01 16.44 14.74
N LYS A 340 -0.01 17.47 13.92
CA LYS A 340 -1.10 18.42 13.74
C LYS A 340 -1.95 17.99 12.54
N PRO A 341 -3.19 18.49 12.42
CA PRO A 341 -3.99 18.29 11.22
C PRO A 341 -3.23 18.69 9.95
N GLY A 342 -3.20 17.79 8.96
CA GLY A 342 -2.48 17.98 7.69
C GLY A 342 -1.03 17.49 7.68
N GLU A 343 -0.50 17.01 8.80
CA GLU A 343 0.80 16.34 8.89
C GLU A 343 0.58 14.82 8.79
N THR A 344 1.25 14.16 7.83
CA THR A 344 1.05 12.72 7.56
C THR A 344 2.33 11.94 7.89
N PRO A 345 2.29 10.99 8.84
CA PRO A 345 3.44 10.12 9.11
C PRO A 345 3.62 9.14 7.94
N LEU A 346 4.85 8.99 7.45
CA LEU A 346 5.18 8.04 6.38
C LEU A 346 5.97 6.82 6.88
N ALA A 347 7.22 7.03 7.31
CA ALA A 347 8.12 5.94 7.69
C ALA A 347 9.28 6.39 8.61
N PRO A 348 9.92 5.48 9.35
CA PRO A 348 11.16 5.76 10.07
C PRO A 348 12.26 6.26 9.13
N GLU A 349 12.92 7.37 9.48
CA GLU A 349 13.99 7.94 8.66
C GLU A 349 15.19 8.40 9.49
N GLY A 350 16.35 7.79 9.25
CA GLY A 350 17.54 7.99 10.07
C GLY A 350 17.28 7.70 11.55
N ASP A 351 17.47 8.72 12.39
CA ASP A 351 17.20 8.70 13.83
C ASP A 351 15.80 9.23 14.21
N GLY A 352 14.98 9.58 13.23
CA GLY A 352 13.68 10.17 13.39
C GLY A 352 12.59 9.44 12.62
N PHE A 353 11.56 10.20 12.23
CA PHE A 353 10.44 9.74 11.43
C PHE A 353 10.13 10.76 10.33
N ALA A 354 9.87 10.28 9.13
CA ALA A 354 9.52 11.12 8.00
C ALA A 354 8.03 11.51 8.06
N VAL A 355 7.77 12.82 8.02
CA VAL A 355 6.43 13.41 8.10
C VAL A 355 6.23 14.33 6.90
N LEU A 356 5.14 14.11 6.15
CA LEU A 356 4.72 14.95 5.05
C LEU A 356 3.85 16.10 5.57
N THR A 357 4.26 17.34 5.33
CA THR A 357 3.52 18.56 5.68
C THR A 357 3.20 19.34 4.41
N GLY A 358 1.96 19.23 3.92
CA GLY A 358 1.63 19.73 2.58
C GLY A 358 2.40 18.95 1.51
N SER A 359 3.28 19.63 0.77
CA SER A 359 4.16 19.00 -0.22
C SER A 359 5.61 18.85 0.27
N ARG A 360 5.91 19.20 1.52
CA ARG A 360 7.27 19.10 2.08
C ARG A 360 7.40 17.86 2.95
N LEU A 361 8.35 17.02 2.62
CA LEU A 361 8.74 15.87 3.42
C LEU A 361 9.89 16.24 4.35
N GLU A 362 9.71 16.02 5.65
CA GLU A 362 10.69 16.38 6.69
C GLU A 362 10.99 15.18 7.57
N ARG A 363 12.24 15.03 8.01
CA ARG A 363 12.60 14.13 9.10
C ARG A 363 12.41 14.84 10.43
N TRP A 364 11.64 14.22 11.32
CA TRP A 364 11.34 14.71 12.66
C TRP A 364 12.00 13.84 13.71
N THR A 365 12.75 14.43 14.62
CA THR A 365 13.41 13.70 15.70
C THR A 365 12.68 13.86 17.03
N ALA A 366 12.98 12.97 17.98
CA ALA A 366 12.48 13.04 19.36
C ALA A 366 12.81 14.38 20.06
N SER A 367 13.94 15.00 19.71
CA SER A 367 14.34 16.31 20.23
C SER A 367 13.54 17.48 19.66
N GLY A 368 12.59 17.22 18.75
CA GLY A 368 11.79 18.24 18.08
C GLY A 368 12.48 18.89 16.87
N SER A 369 13.66 18.41 16.47
CA SER A 369 14.31 18.87 15.25
C SER A 369 13.50 18.46 14.03
N ARG A 370 13.33 19.38 13.08
CA ARG A 370 12.71 19.14 11.78
C ARG A 370 13.74 19.44 10.69
N THR A 371 14.12 18.42 9.93
CA THR A 371 15.08 18.53 8.83
C THR A 371 14.33 18.32 7.51
N PRO A 372 14.25 19.33 6.63
CA PRO A 372 13.68 19.13 5.29
C PRO A 372 14.45 18.06 4.53
N LEU A 373 13.73 17.12 3.91
CA LEU A 373 14.30 16.08 3.06
C LEU A 373 14.01 16.39 1.59
N TYR A 374 12.72 16.55 1.26
CA TYR A 374 12.27 16.72 -0.12
C TYR A 374 11.14 17.75 -0.19
N ASP A 375 11.14 18.55 -1.26
CA ASP A 375 9.95 19.29 -1.69
C ASP A 375 9.34 18.50 -2.86
N LEU A 376 8.19 17.89 -2.62
CA LEU A 376 7.49 17.01 -3.56
C LEU A 376 6.50 17.81 -4.44
N PRO A 377 6.03 17.22 -5.55
CA PRO A 377 4.87 17.76 -6.28
C PRO A 377 3.66 17.92 -5.36
N GLN A 378 2.80 18.90 -5.67
CA GLN A 378 1.52 19.01 -4.96
C GLN A 378 0.73 17.72 -5.15
N GLU A 379 0.12 17.23 -4.08
CA GLU A 379 -0.70 16.00 -4.06
C GLU A 379 0.07 14.70 -4.37
N ALA A 380 1.40 14.71 -4.27
CA ALA A 380 2.20 13.51 -4.46
C ALA A 380 1.87 12.44 -3.41
N LEU A 381 1.62 11.22 -3.86
CA LEU A 381 1.68 10.04 -3.02
C LEU A 381 3.12 9.55 -3.01
N THR A 382 3.63 9.16 -1.84
CA THR A 382 5.04 8.81 -1.67
C THR A 382 5.21 7.51 -0.90
N VAL A 383 6.18 6.69 -1.32
CA VAL A 383 6.68 5.54 -0.58
C VAL A 383 8.16 5.75 -0.26
N LEU A 384 8.52 5.59 1.01
CA LEU A 384 9.90 5.70 1.49
C LEU A 384 10.54 4.34 1.75
N PRO A 385 11.89 4.25 1.74
CA PRO A 385 12.63 3.09 2.23
C PRO A 385 12.12 2.59 3.59
N GLY A 386 11.81 1.30 3.65
CA GLY A 386 11.31 0.62 4.85
C GLY A 386 9.81 0.76 5.08
N GLN A 387 9.10 1.56 4.29
CA GLN A 387 7.65 1.67 4.39
C GLN A 387 6.96 0.40 3.86
N ALA A 388 6.15 -0.21 4.72
CA ALA A 388 5.25 -1.31 4.37
C ALA A 388 3.83 -0.98 4.86
N ARG A 389 2.83 -1.72 4.37
CA ARG A 389 1.43 -1.27 4.31
C ARG A 389 0.65 -1.35 5.62
N HIS A 390 1.24 -1.83 6.72
CA HIS A 390 0.52 -1.97 8.00
C HIS A 390 0.19 -0.65 8.67
#